data_AF-A0A392TUQ6-F1
#
_entry.id   AF-A0A392TUQ6-F1
#
_cell.length_a   1.000
_cell.length_b   1.000
_cell.length_c   1.000
_cell.angle_alpha   90.00
_cell.angle_beta   90.00
_cell.angle_gamma   90.00
#
_symmetry.space_group_name_H-M   'P 1'
#
loop_
_entity.id
_entity.type
_entity.pdbx_description
1 polymer ?
#
loop_
_entity_poly.entity_id
_entity_poly.type
_entity_poly.pdbx_seq_one_letter_code
_entity_poly.pdbx_strand_id
1 'polypeptide(L)' 'MFTRFQTLVFGLKVLKRSYTTYDHVQKILRSLPLVWRPKVTAIEEAQNLKNMSLEVLISNLRSHEMVLNADSAA' A
#
# COMPACT_ATOMS: atom_id res chain seq x y z
N MET A 1 -9.64 -5.93 6.86
CA MET A 1 -8.99 -5.70 5.55
C MET A 1 -7.51 -6.11 5.58
N PHE A 2 -6.84 -5.92 6.73
CA PHE A 2 -5.46 -6.33 7.03
C PHE A 2 -5.02 -7.71 6.51
N THR A 3 -5.86 -8.74 6.62
CA THR A 3 -5.52 -10.09 6.14
C THR A 3 -5.33 -10.14 4.63
N ARG A 4 -6.19 -9.46 3.84
CA ARG A 4 -6.04 -9.39 2.38
C ARG A 4 -4.78 -8.62 1.99
N PHE A 5 -4.47 -7.54 2.71
CA PHE A 5 -3.25 -6.76 2.51
C PHE A 5 -1.99 -7.59 2.83
N GLN A 6 -1.97 -8.30 3.96
CA GLN A 6 -0.89 -9.22 4.31
C GLN A 6 -0.72 -10.34 3.28
N THR A 7 -1.79 -10.95 2.79
CA THR A 7 -1.73 -11.96 1.73
C THR A 7 -1.13 -11.39 0.44
N LEU A 8 -1.43 -10.13 0.11
CA LEU A 8 -0.89 -9.46 -1.08
C LEU A 8 0.60 -9.15 -0.93
N VAL A 9 1.01 -8.59 0.21
CA VAL A 9 2.42 -8.35 0.54
C VAL A 9 3.22 -9.66 0.58
N PHE A 10 2.65 -10.72 1.15
CA PHE A 10 3.27 -12.04 1.20
C PHE A 10 3.37 -12.67 -0.20
N GLY A 11 2.31 -12.59 -1.00
CA GLY A 11 2.32 -13.06 -2.40
C GLY A 11 3.37 -12.33 -3.25
N LEU A 12 3.53 -11.03 -3.04
CA LEU A 12 4.57 -10.23 -3.70
C LEU A 12 5.99 -10.60 -3.24
N LYS A 13 6.17 -10.96 -1.96
CA LYS A 13 7.44 -11.50 -1.42
C LYS A 13 7.75 -12.89 -1.99
N VAL A 14 6.75 -13.77 -2.07
CA VAL A 14 6.85 -15.14 -2.58
C VAL A 14 7.20 -15.19 -4.05
N LEU A 15 6.68 -14.25 -4.85
CA LEU A 15 6.82 -14.30 -6.31
C LEU A 15 8.27 -14.23 -6.80
N LYS A 16 9.25 -13.80 -5.97
CA LYS A 16 10.71 -13.75 -6.20
C LYS A 16 11.19 -13.29 -7.60
N ARG A 17 10.32 -12.73 -8.43
CA ARG A 17 10.69 -12.05 -9.67
C ARG A 17 11.45 -10.80 -9.28
N SER A 18 12.56 -10.55 -9.97
CA SER A 18 13.41 -9.36 -9.88
C SER A 18 12.63 -8.11 -10.34
N TYR A 19 11.61 -7.75 -9.59
CA TYR A 19 10.91 -6.49 -9.69
C TYR A 19 11.68 -5.46 -8.86
N THR A 20 11.73 -4.24 -9.37
CA THR A 20 12.29 -3.12 -8.62
C THR A 20 11.36 -2.77 -7.45
N THR A 21 11.87 -2.13 -6.40
CA THR A 21 11.04 -1.65 -5.27
C THR A 21 9.84 -0.84 -5.76
N TYR A 22 10.05 -0.04 -6.82
CA TYR A 22 9.01 0.73 -7.49
C TYR A 22 7.88 -0.14 -8.07
N ASP A 23 8.20 -1.23 -8.78
CA ASP A 23 7.21 -2.15 -9.34
C ASP A 23 6.34 -2.77 -8.24
N HIS A 24 6.96 -3.17 -7.13
CA HIS A 24 6.22 -3.69 -5.97
C HIS A 24 5.28 -2.64 -5.37
N VAL A 25 5.77 -1.42 -5.15
CA VAL A 25 4.98 -0.30 -4.61
C VAL A 25 3.78 -0.01 -5.51
N GLN A 26 3.99 0.13 -6.82
CA GLN A 26 2.93 0.40 -7.78
C GLN A 26 1.86 -0.71 -7.82
N LYS A 27 2.29 -1.97 -7.72
CA LYS A 27 1.39 -3.13 -7.74
C LYS A 27 0.54 -3.22 -6.47
N ILE A 28 1.11 -2.86 -5.32
CA ILE A 28 0.37 -2.75 -4.05
C ILE A 28 -0.68 -1.64 -4.16
N LEU A 29 -0.29 -0.45 -4.59
CA LEU A 29 -1.19 0.70 -4.72
C LEU A 29 -2.35 0.41 -5.69
N ARG A 30 -2.09 -0.23 -6.83
CA ARG A 30 -3.13 -0.68 -7.78
C ARG A 30 -4.10 -1.72 -7.21
N SER A 31 -3.66 -2.49 -6.22
CA SER A 31 -4.48 -3.55 -5.63
C SER A 31 -5.38 -3.03 -4.49
N LEU A 32 -5.26 -1.75 -4.12
CA LEU A 32 -6.07 -1.16 -3.07
C LEU A 32 -7.50 -0.85 -3.54
N PRO A 33 -8.50 -0.92 -2.64
CA PRO A 33 -9.89 -0.58 -2.96
C PRO A 33 -10.08 0.89 -3.36
N LEU A 34 -11.21 1.21 -4.01
CA LEU A 34 -11.52 2.57 -4.48
C LEU A 34 -11.50 3.63 -3.37
N VAL A 35 -11.89 3.28 -2.15
CA VAL A 35 -11.88 4.21 -1.00
C VAL A 35 -10.48 4.73 -0.66
N TRP A 36 -9.42 4.05 -1.12
CA TRP A 36 -8.02 4.43 -0.91
C TRP A 36 -7.49 5.35 -2.02
N ARG A 37 -8.26 5.61 -3.08
CA ARG A 37 -7.84 6.47 -4.20
C ARG A 37 -7.28 7.83 -3.76
N PRO A 38 -7.89 8.56 -2.81
CA PRO A 38 -7.35 9.86 -2.39
C PRO A 38 -5.97 9.72 -1.75
N LYS A 39 -5.77 8.64 -0.96
CA LYS A 39 -4.49 8.35 -0.31
C LYS A 39 -3.43 7.91 -1.32
N VAL A 40 -3.80 7.09 -2.31
CA VAL A 40 -2.90 6.69 -3.39
C VAL A 40 -2.42 7.90 -4.17
N THR A 41 -3.33 8.80 -4.57
CA THR A 41 -2.97 10.05 -5.27
C THR A 41 -2.06 10.93 -4.42
N ALA A 42 -2.36 11.11 -3.13
CA ALA A 42 -1.49 11.86 -2.23
C ALA A 42 -0.08 11.24 -2.08
N ILE A 43 0.04 9.90 -2.09
CA ILE A 43 1.35 9.23 -2.06
C ILE A 43 2.10 9.44 -3.38
N GLU A 44 1.41 9.36 -4.52
CA GLU A 44 1.98 9.63 -5.84
C GLU A 44 2.44 11.09 -6.02
N GLU A 45 1.72 12.05 -5.44
CA GLU A 45 2.06 13.47 -5.48
C GLU A 45 3.12 13.87 -4.45
N ALA A 46 3.07 13.34 -3.23
CA ALA A 46 3.96 13.75 -2.14
C ALA A 46 5.32 13.05 -2.15
N GLN A 47 5.40 11.81 -2.65
CA GLN A 47 6.63 11.04 -2.64
C GLN A 47 6.98 10.49 -4.02
N ASN A 48 8.27 10.55 -4.36
CA ASN A 48 8.80 9.76 -5.46
C ASN A 48 8.70 8.27 -5.09
N LEU A 49 7.70 7.56 -5.64
CA LEU A 49 7.50 6.11 -5.45
C LEU A 49 8.78 5.29 -5.67
N LYS A 50 9.71 5.77 -6.50
CA LYS A 50 11.02 5.14 -6.77
C LYS A 50 11.94 5.06 -5.56
N ASN A 51 11.83 6.00 -4.62
CA ASN A 51 12.69 6.08 -3.44
C ASN A 51 12.00 5.57 -2.17
N MET A 52 10.73 5.13 -2.27
CA MET A 52 9.97 4.69 -1.12
C MET A 52 10.23 3.22 -0.80
N SER A 53 10.70 2.94 0.41
CA SER A 53 10.88 1.58 0.90
C SER A 53 9.52 0.91 1.17
N LEU A 54 9.42 -0.38 0.86
CA LEU A 54 8.21 -1.17 1.07
C LEU A 54 7.72 -1.15 2.53
N GLU A 55 8.64 -1.14 3.48
CA GLU A 55 8.31 -1.10 4.92
C GLU A 55 7.60 0.20 5.30
N VAL A 56 8.08 1.34 4.76
CA VAL A 56 7.47 2.66 4.99
C VAL A 56 6.09 2.72 4.35
N LEU A 57 5.92 2.16 3.15
CA LEU A 57 4.61 2.07 2.50
C LEU A 57 3.63 1.24 3.34
N ILE A 58 4.05 0.06 3.79
CA ILE A 58 3.23 -0.84 4.61
C ILE A 58 2.82 -0.16 5.92
N SER A 59 3.74 0.56 6.57
CA SER A 59 3.45 1.31 7.79
C SER A 59 2.41 2.41 7.54
N ASN A 60 2.59 3.23 6.50
CA ASN A 60 1.64 4.28 6.13
C ASN A 60 0.24 3.74 5.82
N LEU A 61 0.17 2.63 5.07
CA LEU A 61 -1.09 2.00 4.73
C LEU A 61 -1.78 1.45 5.98
N ARG A 62 -1.04 0.80 6.89
CA ARG A 62 -1.60 0.31 8.16
C ARG A 62 -2.19 1.45 9.00
N SER A 63 -1.47 2.56 9.14
CA SER A 63 -1.97 3.73 9.88
C SER A 63 -3.23 4.32 9.25
N HIS A 64 -3.30 4.41 7.93
CA HIS A 64 -4.50 4.92 7.25
C HIS A 64 -5.69 3.96 7.36
N GLU A 65 -5.46 2.64 7.39
CA GLU A 65 -6.52 1.64 7.62
C GLU A 65 -7.15 1.82 9.00
N MET A 66 -6.33 2.09 10.03
CA MET A 66 -6.82 2.34 11.39
C MET A 66 -7.71 3.59 11.43
N VAL A 67 -7.33 4.65 10.72
CA VAL A 67 -8.12 5.88 10.63
C VAL A 67 -9.43 5.65 9.88
N LEU A 68 -9.39 4.99 8.72
CA LEU A 68 -10.60 4.66 7.94
C LEU A 68 -11.59 3.79 8.71
N ASN A 69 -11.09 2.81 9.47
CA ASN A 69 -11.95 1.97 10.31
C ASN A 69 -12.54 2.73 11.51
N ALA A 70 -11.82 3.72 12.06
CA ALA A 70 -12.34 4.56 13.13
C ALA A 70 -13.41 5.54 12.62
N ASP A 71 -13.21 6.12 11.43
CA ASP A 71 -14.15 7.03 10.78
C ASP A 71 -15.45 6.32 10.33
N SER A 72 -15.34 5.06 9.88
CA SER A 72 -16.51 4.24 9.51
C SER A 72 -17.33 3.73 10.71
N ALA A 73 -16.87 3.96 11.95
CA ALA A 73 -17.56 3.55 13.18
C ALA A 73 -18.26 4.71 13.89
N ALA A 74 -18.17 5.94 13.35
CA ALA A 74 -18.91 7.12 13.78
C ALA A 74 -20.19 7.31 12.96
#